data_AF-A0A7L4TSN3-F1
#
_entry.id   AF-A0A7L4TSN3-F1
#
_cell.length_a   1.000
_cell.length_b   1.000
_cell.length_c   1.000
_cell.angle_alpha   90.00
_cell.angle_beta   90.00
_cell.angle_gamma   90.00
#
_symmetry.space_group_name_H-M   'P 1'
#
loop_
_entity.id
_entity.type
_entity.pdbx_description
1 polymer ?
#
loop_
_entity_poly.entity_id
_entity_poly.type
_entity_poly.pdbx_seq_one_letter_code
_entity_poly.pdbx_strand_id
1 'polypeptide(L)'
;TPDDLSIVGEVFRSAHTLKGMAATMGFEDLAHLTHNMENVLDLIRNQKLSVTSEVMDVVFLAVDDLEAMVQDIASGGEGKRDVSAVVSKLEAIEKGESLEAASLAEKETAASTATAAAANVQLTEVYDEFERTVL
;
A
#
# COMPACT_ATOMS: atom_id res chain seq x y z
N THR A 1 -21.85 -11.98 3.51
CA THR A 1 -21.66 -10.83 4.42
C THR A 1 -20.18 -10.46 4.38
N PRO A 2 -19.76 -9.27 4.84
CA PRO A 2 -18.33 -8.88 4.84
C PRO A 2 -17.41 -9.90 5.56
N ASP A 3 -17.99 -10.72 6.44
CA ASP A 3 -17.31 -11.80 7.17
C ASP A 3 -17.11 -13.10 6.37
N ASP A 4 -17.51 -13.13 5.09
CA ASP A 4 -17.34 -14.32 4.27
C ASP A 4 -15.86 -14.48 3.87
N LEU A 5 -15.13 -15.25 4.68
CA LEU A 5 -13.72 -15.55 4.49
C LEU A 5 -13.40 -16.18 3.13
N SER A 6 -14.39 -16.76 2.44
CA SER A 6 -14.19 -17.28 1.08
C SER A 6 -13.96 -16.15 0.07
N ILE A 7 -14.71 -15.07 0.18
CA ILE A 7 -14.59 -13.88 -0.68
C ILE A 7 -13.27 -13.16 -0.39
N VAL A 8 -12.91 -12.98 0.88
CA VAL A 8 -11.61 -12.40 1.27
C VAL A 8 -10.46 -13.23 0.69
N GLY A 9 -10.57 -14.56 0.73
CA GLY A 9 -9.59 -15.46 0.15
C GLY A 9 -9.47 -15.35 -1.37
N GLU A 10 -10.56 -15.06 -2.08
CA GLU A 10 -10.53 -14.79 -3.53
C GLU A 10 -9.85 -13.46 -3.84
N VAL A 11 -10.21 -12.39 -3.14
CA VAL A 11 -9.60 -11.06 -3.31
C VAL A 11 -8.11 -11.12 -3.01
N PHE A 12 -7.70 -11.84 -1.95
CA PHE A 12 -6.29 -12.06 -1.62
C PHE A 12 -5.51 -12.71 -2.77
N ARG A 13 -6.05 -13.76 -3.40
CA ARG A 13 -5.38 -14.44 -4.54
C ARG A 13 -5.25 -13.52 -5.75
N SER A 14 -6.25 -12.70 -6.02
CA SER A 14 -6.19 -11.70 -7.09
C SER A 14 -5.13 -10.65 -6.80
N ALA A 15 -5.07 -10.11 -5.57
CA ALA A 15 -4.07 -9.16 -5.15
C ALA A 15 -2.64 -9.72 -5.27
N HIS A 16 -2.43 -10.95 -4.79
CA HIS A 16 -1.14 -11.64 -4.88
C HIS A 16 -0.67 -11.84 -6.32
N THR A 17 -1.60 -12.19 -7.21
CA THR A 17 -1.33 -12.34 -8.65
C THR A 17 -0.98 -10.99 -9.28
N LEU A 18 -1.72 -9.93 -8.93
CA LEU A 18 -1.48 -8.58 -9.42
C LEU A 18 -0.11 -8.05 -8.99
N LYS A 19 0.28 -8.28 -7.73
CA LYS A 19 1.63 -7.98 -7.22
C LYS A 19 2.71 -8.68 -8.03
N GLY A 20 2.56 -9.99 -8.28
CA GLY A 20 3.54 -10.76 -9.05
C GLY A 20 3.70 -10.25 -10.48
N MET A 21 2.59 -9.88 -11.14
CA MET A 21 2.62 -9.29 -12.48
C MET A 21 3.27 -7.90 -12.46
N ALA A 22 2.89 -7.04 -11.51
CA ALA A 22 3.43 -5.69 -11.36
C ALA A 22 4.95 -5.71 -11.12
N ALA A 23 5.42 -6.57 -10.21
CA ALA A 23 6.84 -6.72 -9.91
C ALA A 23 7.63 -7.25 -11.11
N THR A 24 7.08 -8.22 -11.86
CA THR A 24 7.74 -8.77 -13.07
C THR A 24 7.84 -7.73 -14.19
N MET A 25 6.87 -6.82 -14.28
CA MET A 25 6.85 -5.74 -15.27
C MET A 25 7.63 -4.49 -14.84
N GLY A 26 8.09 -4.43 -13.59
CA GLY A 26 8.83 -3.27 -13.05
C GLY A 26 7.95 -2.10 -12.61
N PHE A 27 6.65 -2.33 -12.38
CA PHE A 27 5.74 -1.31 -11.84
C PHE A 27 5.83 -1.29 -10.31
N GLU A 28 6.90 -0.69 -9.80
CA GLU A 28 7.26 -0.69 -8.36
C GLU A 28 6.15 -0.10 -7.48
N ASP A 29 5.59 1.07 -7.83
CA ASP A 29 4.52 1.71 -7.05
C ASP A 29 3.28 0.80 -6.96
N LEU A 30 2.92 0.14 -8.08
CA LEU A 30 1.77 -0.76 -8.15
C LEU A 30 2.01 -2.03 -7.32
N ALA A 31 3.23 -2.58 -7.40
CA ALA A 31 3.65 -3.71 -6.59
C ALA A 31 3.66 -3.37 -5.08
N HIS A 32 4.06 -2.15 -4.73
CA HIS A 32 4.10 -1.69 -3.35
C HIS A 32 2.70 -1.51 -2.76
N LEU A 33 1.78 -0.88 -3.50
CA LEU A 33 0.38 -0.73 -3.03
C LEU A 33 -0.31 -2.09 -2.91
N THR A 34 -0.15 -2.98 -3.90
CA THR A 34 -0.73 -4.33 -3.83
C THR A 34 -0.18 -5.14 -2.66
N HIS A 35 1.10 -5.02 -2.34
CA HIS A 35 1.70 -5.67 -1.18
C HIS A 35 1.07 -5.22 0.15
N ASN A 36 0.94 -3.91 0.37
CA ASN A 36 0.31 -3.38 1.59
C ASN A 36 -1.17 -3.83 1.72
N MET A 37 -1.90 -3.86 0.61
CA MET A 37 -3.26 -4.38 0.58
C MET A 37 -3.32 -5.89 0.89
N GLU A 38 -2.36 -6.67 0.37
CA GLU A 38 -2.23 -8.11 0.63
C GLU A 38 -2.02 -8.40 2.13
N ASN A 39 -1.20 -7.60 2.83
CA ASN A 39 -0.97 -7.74 4.27
C ASN A 39 -2.25 -7.58 5.08
N VAL A 40 -3.03 -6.52 4.81
CA VAL A 40 -4.31 -6.28 5.50
C VAL A 40 -5.31 -7.41 5.24
N LEU A 41 -5.42 -7.87 3.99
CA LEU A 41 -6.30 -8.99 3.63
C LEU A 41 -5.85 -10.31 4.27
N ASP A 42 -4.55 -10.54 4.44
CA ASP A 42 -4.03 -11.72 5.15
C ASP A 42 -4.41 -11.70 6.64
N LEU A 43 -4.36 -10.54 7.30
CA LEU A 43 -4.80 -10.40 8.68
C LEU A 43 -6.28 -10.73 8.86
N ILE A 44 -7.13 -10.24 7.93
CA ILE A 44 -8.57 -10.55 7.93
C ILE A 44 -8.78 -12.05 7.70
N ARG A 45 -8.12 -12.63 6.71
CA ARG A 45 -8.21 -14.06 6.37
C ARG A 45 -7.84 -14.95 7.55
N ASN A 46 -6.80 -14.57 8.28
CA ASN A 46 -6.32 -15.29 9.46
C ASN A 46 -7.08 -14.95 10.75
N GLN A 47 -8.17 -14.18 10.67
CA GLN A 47 -8.99 -13.72 11.81
C GLN A 47 -8.18 -12.95 12.87
N LYS A 48 -7.05 -12.36 12.47
CA LYS A 48 -6.21 -11.49 13.32
C LYS A 48 -6.73 -10.05 13.33
N LEU A 49 -7.48 -9.67 12.30
CA LEU A 49 -8.14 -8.37 12.18
C LEU A 49 -9.65 -8.60 11.94
N SER A 50 -10.48 -7.87 12.68
CA SER A 50 -11.94 -7.90 12.45
C SER A 50 -12.30 -7.00 11.28
N VAL A 51 -13.24 -7.43 10.44
CA VAL A 51 -13.75 -6.62 9.33
C VAL A 51 -14.63 -5.51 9.89
N THR A 52 -14.11 -4.27 9.85
CA THR A 52 -14.87 -3.07 10.21
C THR A 52 -15.13 -2.22 8.96
N SER A 53 -16.08 -1.28 9.05
CA SER A 53 -16.36 -0.34 7.94
C SER A 53 -15.09 0.43 7.55
N GLU A 54 -14.33 0.90 8.55
CA GLU A 54 -13.12 1.69 8.32
C GLU A 54 -12.04 0.90 7.56
N VAL A 55 -11.85 -0.38 7.91
CA VAL A 55 -10.91 -1.25 7.19
C VAL A 55 -11.37 -1.46 5.75
N MET A 56 -12.66 -1.69 5.53
CA MET A 56 -13.21 -1.86 4.18
C MET A 56 -13.11 -0.58 3.34
N ASP A 57 -13.33 0.59 3.94
CA ASP A 57 -13.20 1.87 3.26
C ASP A 57 -11.76 2.09 2.77
N VAL A 58 -10.75 1.78 3.59
CA VAL A 58 -9.34 1.88 3.19
C VAL A 58 -8.99 0.85 2.10
N VAL A 59 -9.50 -0.38 2.19
CA VAL A 59 -9.31 -1.39 1.14
C VAL A 59 -9.93 -0.93 -0.18
N PHE A 60 -11.11 -0.31 -0.17
CA PHE A 60 -11.72 0.23 -1.39
C PHE A 60 -10.93 1.40 -1.97
N LEU A 61 -10.43 2.31 -1.13
CA LEU A 61 -9.49 3.35 -1.60
C LEU A 61 -8.26 2.76 -2.30
N ALA A 62 -7.68 1.69 -1.73
CA ALA A 62 -6.55 1.01 -2.36
C ALA A 62 -6.95 0.38 -3.71
N VAL A 63 -8.13 -0.22 -3.82
CA VAL A 63 -8.64 -0.76 -5.09
C VAL A 63 -8.83 0.33 -6.14
N ASP A 64 -9.40 1.48 -5.76
CA ASP A 64 -9.59 2.62 -6.67
C ASP A 64 -8.25 3.16 -7.19
N ASP A 65 -7.24 3.25 -6.32
CA ASP A 65 -5.89 3.66 -6.70
C ASP A 65 -5.22 2.63 -7.61
N LEU A 66 -5.34 1.33 -7.30
CA LEU A 66 -4.85 0.26 -8.16
C LEU A 66 -5.48 0.29 -9.55
N GLU A 67 -6.80 0.51 -9.63
CA GLU A 67 -7.50 0.62 -10.90
C GLU A 67 -6.96 1.81 -11.72
N ALA A 68 -6.81 2.97 -11.09
CA ALA A 68 -6.28 4.15 -11.76
C ALA A 68 -4.84 3.96 -12.26
N MET A 69 -3.98 3.30 -11.49
CA MET A 69 -2.61 2.98 -11.89
C MET A 69 -2.59 2.00 -13.08
N VAL A 70 -3.43 0.97 -13.05
CA VAL A 70 -3.58 0.01 -14.16
C VAL A 70 -4.10 0.69 -15.42
N GLN A 71 -5.06 1.61 -15.29
CA GLN A 71 -5.57 2.39 -16.43
C GLN A 71 -4.50 3.31 -17.05
N ASP A 72 -3.64 3.92 -16.23
CA ASP A 72 -2.50 4.71 -16.70
C ASP A 72 -1.51 3.84 -17.49
N ILE A 73 -1.13 2.69 -16.94
CA ILE A 73 -0.27 1.70 -17.61
C ILE A 73 -0.89 1.24 -18.94
N ALA A 74 -2.18 0.92 -18.95
CA ALA A 74 -2.90 0.50 -20.14
C ALA A 74 -2.94 1.60 -21.22
N SER A 75 -2.86 2.86 -20.81
CA SER A 75 -2.79 4.03 -21.70
C SER A 75 -1.36 4.35 -22.17
N GLY A 76 -0.36 3.57 -21.74
CA GLY A 76 1.06 3.74 -22.08
C GLY A 76 1.85 4.59 -21.08
N GLY A 77 1.27 4.87 -19.91
CA GLY A 77 1.94 5.54 -18.79
C GLY A 77 2.82 4.60 -17.97
N GLU A 78 3.41 5.14 -16.89
CA GLU A 78 4.28 4.40 -15.97
C GLU A 78 3.54 3.85 -14.75
N GLY A 79 2.24 4.14 -14.61
CA GLY A 79 1.43 3.73 -13.45
C GLY A 79 1.74 4.53 -12.19
N LYS A 80 2.36 5.70 -12.32
CA LYS A 80 2.75 6.54 -11.19
C LYS A 80 1.54 7.24 -10.60
N ARG A 81 1.33 7.06 -9.31
CA ARG A 81 0.29 7.74 -8.52
C ARG A 81 0.81 7.98 -7.11
N ASP A 82 0.46 9.12 -6.54
CA ASP A 82 0.69 9.35 -5.12
C ASP A 82 -0.31 8.55 -4.29
N VAL A 83 0.15 7.41 -3.79
CA VAL A 83 -0.61 6.47 -2.94
C VAL A 83 -0.12 6.51 -1.49
N SER A 84 0.73 7.47 -1.14
CA SER A 84 1.39 7.55 0.17
C SER A 84 0.39 7.60 1.34
N ALA A 85 -0.70 8.36 1.18
CA ALA A 85 -1.75 8.46 2.18
C ALA A 85 -2.50 7.14 2.39
N VAL A 86 -2.77 6.38 1.32
CA VAL A 86 -3.46 5.09 1.40
C VAL A 86 -2.54 4.03 1.98
N VAL A 87 -1.27 3.99 1.56
CA VAL A 87 -0.24 3.11 2.13
C VAL A 87 -0.12 3.35 3.64
N SER A 88 -0.03 4.60 4.08
CA SER A 88 0.04 4.92 5.51
C SER A 88 -1.17 4.41 6.30
N LYS A 89 -2.38 4.50 5.74
CA LYS A 89 -3.59 3.95 6.37
C LYS A 89 -3.57 2.42 6.42
N LEU A 90 -3.12 1.76 5.36
CA LEU A 90 -2.99 0.30 5.31
C LEU A 90 -1.97 -0.20 6.34
N GLU A 91 -0.82 0.46 6.45
CA GLU A 91 0.19 0.15 7.46
C GLU A 91 -0.31 0.38 8.90
N ALA A 92 -1.08 1.45 9.13
CA ALA A 92 -1.68 1.71 10.43
C ALA A 92 -2.66 0.59 10.82
N ILE A 93 -3.48 0.12 9.86
CA ILE A 93 -4.37 -1.03 10.06
C ILE A 93 -3.57 -2.30 10.36
N GLU A 94 -2.48 -2.54 9.62
CA GLU A 94 -1.62 -3.71 9.82
C GLU A 94 -1.03 -3.74 11.24
N LYS A 95 -0.57 -2.59 11.74
CA LYS A 95 0.02 -2.44 13.08
C LYS A 95 -1.03 -2.38 14.20
N GLY A 96 -2.32 -2.28 13.87
CA GLY A 96 -3.40 -2.09 14.84
C GLY A 96 -3.42 -0.70 15.47
N GLU A 97 -2.86 0.30 14.78
CA GLU A 97 -2.82 1.69 15.20
C GLU A 97 -4.10 2.43 14.79
N SER A 98 -4.44 3.52 15.51
CA SER A 98 -5.64 4.31 15.19
C SER A 98 -5.46 5.07 13.89
N LEU A 99 -6.43 4.95 12.97
CA LEU A 99 -6.50 5.65 11.70
C LEU A 99 -6.51 7.19 11.84
N GLU A 100 -6.82 7.73 13.03
CA GLU A 100 -6.75 9.17 13.32
C GLU A 100 -5.31 9.71 13.32
N ALA A 101 -4.29 8.89 13.63
CA ALA A 101 -2.89 9.31 13.62
C ALA A 101 -2.36 9.54 12.19
N ALA A 102 -2.82 8.72 11.22
CA ALA A 102 -2.43 8.84 9.82
C ALA A 102 -3.02 10.10 9.15
N SER A 103 -4.21 10.54 9.55
CA SER A 103 -4.83 11.78 9.05
C SER A 103 -4.15 13.06 9.53
N LEU A 104 -3.40 13.01 10.64
CA LEU A 104 -2.68 14.16 11.19
C LEU A 104 -1.34 14.41 10.46
N ALA A 105 -0.73 13.36 9.89
CA ALA A 105 0.51 13.46 9.13
C ALA A 105 0.35 14.26 7.81
N GLU A 106 -0.84 14.28 7.20
CA GLU A 106 -1.16 15.11 6.03
C GLU A 106 -1.22 16.62 6.35
N LYS A 107 -1.48 17.00 7.61
CA LYS A 107 -1.65 18.42 7.98
C LYS A 107 -0.32 19.14 8.23
N GLU A 108 0.77 18.40 8.44
CA GLU A 108 2.09 18.97 8.76
C GLU A 108 2.99 19.14 7.52
N THR A 109 2.79 18.33 6.47
CA THR A 109 3.59 18.42 5.22
C THR A 109 3.15 19.55 4.28
N ALA A 110 1.93 20.08 4.41
CA ALA A 110 1.47 21.22 3.59
C ALA A 110 2.02 22.59 4.03
N ALA A 111 2.71 22.69 5.18
CA ALA A 111 3.18 23.96 5.74
C ALA A 111 4.69 24.24 5.55
N SER A 112 5.47 23.30 4.98
CA SER A 112 6.93 23.43 4.87
C SER A 112 7.46 23.28 3.45
N THR A 113 6.90 24.03 2.50
CA THR A 113 7.52 24.29 1.19
C THR A 113 7.78 25.77 0.98
N ALA A 114 8.50 26.37 1.93
CA ALA A 114 9.24 27.60 1.67
C ALA A 114 10.41 27.70 2.66
N THR A 115 11.58 27.16 2.27
CA THR A 115 12.89 27.86 2.31
C THR A 115 14.06 26.86 2.32
N ALA A 116 15.00 27.13 1.42
CA ALA A 116 16.43 26.78 1.42
C ALA A 116 16.88 25.37 0.99
N ALA A 117 17.51 25.39 -0.19
CA ALA A 117 18.54 24.46 -0.63
C ALA A 117 19.77 24.47 0.30
N ALA A 118 20.31 23.28 0.62
CA ALA A 118 21.73 22.91 0.50
C ALA A 118 22.03 21.57 1.23
N ALA A 119 22.64 20.65 0.48
CA ALA A 119 23.64 19.65 0.88
C ALA A 119 23.49 18.87 2.21
N ASN A 120 23.21 17.56 2.13
CA ASN A 120 24.23 16.52 2.37
C ASN A 120 23.68 15.13 2.07
N VAL A 121 24.41 14.39 1.22
CA VAL A 121 24.18 12.96 0.97
C VAL A 121 24.79 12.19 2.13
N GLN A 122 23.99 11.37 2.82
CA GLN A 122 24.50 10.35 3.72
C GLN A 122 23.83 9.03 3.35
N LEU A 123 24.58 8.23 2.59
CA LEU A 123 24.28 6.85 2.27
C LEU A 123 24.33 6.04 3.59
N THR A 124 23.17 5.77 4.17
CA THR A 124 23.01 4.62 5.06
C THR A 124 22.36 3.54 4.24
N GLU A 125 23.18 2.61 3.75
CA GLU A 125 22.76 1.35 3.14
C GLU A 125 21.99 0.55 4.20
N VAL A 126 20.67 0.75 4.26
CA VAL A 126 19.75 -0.21 4.85
C VAL A 126 19.53 -1.24 3.75
N TYR A 127 20.28 -2.33 3.81
CA TYR A 127 20.07 -3.48 2.95
C TYR A 127 18.64 -3.97 3.16
N ASP A 128 17.86 -3.92 2.08
CA ASP A 128 16.49 -4.40 2.04
C ASP A 128 16.45 -5.90 2.34
N GLU A 129 15.44 -6.31 3.11
CA GLU A 129 15.20 -7.68 3.57
C GLU A 129 15.03 -8.69 2.40
N PHE A 130 14.92 -8.19 1.17
CA PHE A 130 14.89 -8.93 -0.09
C PHE A 130 16.20 -9.67 -0.43
N GLU A 131 17.36 -9.25 0.07
CA GLU A 131 18.64 -9.93 -0.23
C GLU A 131 18.88 -11.18 0.63
N ARG A 132 18.10 -11.42 1.70
CA ARG A 132 18.36 -12.53 2.63
C ARG A 132 17.73 -13.87 2.27
N THR A 133 16.78 -13.91 1.33
CA THR A 133 16.10 -15.17 0.98
C THR A 133 16.77 -15.92 -0.18
N VAL A 134 17.88 -15.40 -0.73
CA VAL A 134 18.59 -16.00 -1.87
C VAL A 134 20.03 -16.43 -1.53
N LEU A 135 20.28 -16.85 -0.29
CA LEU A 135 21.46 -17.64 0.08
C LEU A 135 21.07 -18.89 0.87
#